data_AF-A0A452Y250-F1
#
_entry.id   AF-A0A452Y250-F1
#
_cell.length_a   1.000
_cell.length_b   1.000
_cell.length_c   1.000
_cell.angle_alpha   90.00
_cell.angle_beta   90.00
_cell.angle_gamma   90.00
#
_symmetry.space_group_name_H-M   'P 1'
#
loop_
_entity.id
_entity.type
_entity.pdbx_description
1 polymer ?
#
loop_
_entity_poly.entity_id
_entity_poly.type
_entity_poly.pdbx_seq_one_letter_code
_entity_poly.pdbx_strand_id
1 'polypeptide(L)'
;MSLHIRTRLAAADERVTTIKIPPYEIRTKVFFMIYNMSTDNIEAKGFEFYEVLMEQYYPWFAQYMVMQRVCIDPNFHDICLMFLHKVNSPVLDMEIRKATYANCKILLRSDIIKSCSGERTLLKNIGSWFGKSAIQWNQDPSTYVDGLIPLIVKAYQKGLMLAVVQFISKILEPCQPIISVGTMEILSLLAEIYTKPDLQLSLEYNIEVLFRDFGVDAKHTKTNYLLKDVKHEVA
;
A
#
# COMPACT_ATOMS: atom_id res chain seq x y z
N MET A 1 0.08 -2.45 -19.91
CA MET A 1 -0.30 -1.74 -18.68
C MET A 1 -0.98 -0.45 -19.10
N SER A 2 -2.25 -0.22 -18.72
CA SER A 2 -3.06 0.79 -19.41
C SER A 2 -2.62 2.22 -19.08
N LEU A 3 -2.45 3.03 -20.13
CA LEU A 3 -2.16 4.47 -20.10
C LEU A 3 -3.08 5.23 -19.11
N HIS A 4 -4.31 4.74 -18.93
CA HIS A 4 -5.34 5.29 -18.05
C HIS A 4 -4.95 5.39 -16.57
N ILE A 5 -4.19 4.43 -16.04
CA ILE A 5 -3.81 4.45 -14.62
C ILE A 5 -2.74 5.52 -14.35
N ARG A 6 -1.77 5.66 -15.26
CA ARG A 6 -0.74 6.72 -15.18
C ARG A 6 -1.38 8.10 -15.22
N THR A 7 -2.36 8.30 -16.11
CA THR A 7 -3.09 9.57 -16.24
C THR A 7 -3.96 9.88 -15.03
N ARG A 8 -4.62 8.89 -14.41
CA ARG A 8 -5.49 9.12 -13.23
C ARG A 8 -4.72 9.38 -11.95
N LEU A 9 -3.63 8.66 -11.72
CA LEU A 9 -2.75 8.93 -10.58
C LEU A 9 -2.09 10.32 -10.72
N ALA A 10 -1.72 10.71 -11.96
CA ALA A 10 -1.21 12.06 -12.25
C ALA A 10 -2.28 13.16 -12.11
N ALA A 11 -3.54 12.90 -12.50
CA ALA A 11 -4.63 13.88 -12.39
C ALA A 11 -5.14 14.09 -10.96
N ALA A 12 -5.00 13.09 -10.07
CA ALA A 12 -5.30 13.25 -8.65
C ALA A 12 -4.23 14.09 -7.92
N ASP A 13 -3.05 14.24 -8.51
CA ASP A 13 -1.90 15.02 -8.02
C ASP A 13 -2.10 16.53 -8.20
N GLU A 14 -2.91 16.98 -9.17
CA GLU A 14 -3.18 18.42 -9.40
C GLU A 14 -3.82 19.14 -8.19
N ARG A 15 -4.36 18.40 -7.21
CA ARG A 15 -4.99 18.95 -6.01
C ARG A 15 -4.06 19.02 -4.79
N VAL A 16 -2.81 18.53 -4.88
CA VAL A 16 -1.89 18.42 -3.73
C VAL A 16 -0.52 18.99 -4.11
N THR A 17 -0.29 20.27 -3.74
CA THR A 17 1.01 20.98 -3.77
C THR A 17 1.67 21.12 -5.14
N THR A 18 2.23 22.31 -5.41
CA THR A 18 3.02 22.57 -6.61
C THR A 18 4.34 21.81 -6.54
N ILE A 19 4.31 20.51 -6.84
CA ILE A 19 5.51 19.66 -6.87
C ILE A 19 6.48 20.26 -7.88
N LYS A 20 7.65 20.67 -7.40
CA LYS A 20 8.71 21.18 -8.28
C LYS A 20 9.23 20.02 -9.12
N ILE A 21 9.14 20.18 -10.44
CA ILE A 21 9.64 19.19 -11.38
C ILE A 21 11.12 19.51 -11.66
N PRO A 22 12.06 18.55 -11.49
CA PRO A 22 13.46 18.77 -11.84
C PRO A 22 13.63 19.02 -13.33
N PRO A 23 14.72 19.68 -13.78
CA PRO A 23 15.10 19.74 -15.18
C PRO A 23 15.18 18.37 -15.84
N TYR A 24 14.97 18.28 -17.15
CA TYR A 24 14.91 17.02 -17.88
C TYR A 24 16.17 16.17 -17.69
N GLU A 25 17.33 16.81 -17.71
CA GLU A 25 18.64 16.19 -17.55
C GLU A 25 18.76 15.49 -16.18
N ILE A 26 18.25 16.13 -15.14
CA ILE A 26 18.22 15.57 -13.78
C ILE A 26 17.26 14.38 -13.71
N ARG A 27 16.06 14.49 -14.30
CA ARG A 27 15.10 13.38 -14.34
C ARG A 27 15.68 12.17 -15.06
N THR A 28 16.37 12.37 -16.18
CA THR A 28 17.03 11.30 -16.94
C THR A 28 18.11 10.61 -16.11
N LYS A 29 18.94 11.38 -15.39
CA LYS A 29 19.94 10.82 -14.46
C LYS A 29 19.29 9.99 -13.36
N VAL A 30 18.24 10.50 -12.73
CA VAL A 30 17.46 9.75 -11.72
C VAL A 30 16.90 8.46 -12.31
N PHE A 31 16.28 8.51 -13.49
CA PHE A 31 15.70 7.30 -14.11
C PHE A 31 16.76 6.25 -14.39
N PHE A 32 17.91 6.66 -14.91
CA PHE A 32 19.04 5.77 -15.16
C PHE A 32 19.60 5.18 -13.86
N MET A 33 19.76 6.01 -12.82
CA MET A 33 20.23 5.59 -11.50
C MET A 33 19.31 4.53 -10.88
N ILE A 34 18.00 4.75 -10.93
CA ILE A 34 16.99 3.80 -10.40
C ILE A 34 16.91 2.52 -11.23
N TYR A 35 17.02 2.63 -12.57
CA TYR A 35 16.95 1.47 -13.45
C TYR A 35 18.14 0.51 -13.29
N ASN A 36 19.34 1.06 -13.03
CA ASN A 36 20.57 0.27 -12.89
C ASN A 36 20.92 -0.06 -11.43
N MET A 37 19.99 0.15 -10.50
CA MET A 37 20.21 -0.18 -9.10
C MET A 37 20.25 -1.70 -8.91
N SER A 38 21.27 -2.19 -8.21
CA SER A 38 21.40 -3.59 -7.79
C SER A 38 21.90 -3.64 -6.35
N THR A 39 21.81 -4.80 -5.70
CA THR A 39 22.37 -5.01 -4.35
C THR A 39 23.86 -4.69 -4.27
N ASP A 40 24.60 -4.95 -5.36
CA ASP A 40 26.06 -4.80 -5.39
C ASP A 40 26.50 -3.33 -5.50
N ASN A 41 25.63 -2.45 -6.03
CA ASN A 41 25.95 -1.04 -6.25
C ASN A 41 25.13 -0.08 -5.38
N ILE A 42 24.23 -0.61 -4.53
CA ILE A 42 23.24 0.20 -3.80
C ILE A 42 23.87 1.24 -2.87
N GLU A 43 25.02 0.92 -2.30
CA GLU A 43 25.75 1.83 -1.42
C GLU A 43 26.26 3.05 -2.19
N ALA A 44 26.93 2.82 -3.33
CA ALA A 44 27.35 3.90 -4.21
C ALA A 44 26.16 4.72 -4.73
N LYS A 45 25.03 4.07 -5.05
CA LYS A 45 23.79 4.74 -5.48
C LYS A 45 23.18 5.63 -4.40
N GLY A 46 23.29 5.25 -3.13
CA GLY A 46 22.85 6.08 -2.00
C GLY A 46 23.62 7.41 -1.94
N PHE A 47 24.93 7.38 -2.18
CA PHE A 47 25.76 8.60 -2.23
C PHE A 47 25.51 9.42 -3.50
N GLU A 48 25.46 8.79 -4.68
CA GLU A 48 25.18 9.44 -5.97
C GLU A 48 23.84 10.21 -5.94
N PHE A 49 22.85 9.71 -5.19
CA PHE A 49 21.55 10.36 -5.07
C PHE A 49 21.64 11.82 -4.60
N TYR A 50 22.50 12.11 -3.62
CA TYR A 50 22.68 13.46 -3.09
C TYR A 50 23.33 14.42 -4.09
N GLU A 51 24.13 13.90 -5.02
CA GLU A 51 24.73 14.70 -6.09
C GLU A 51 23.75 14.95 -7.24
N VAL A 52 22.84 14.00 -7.48
CA VAL A 52 21.90 14.05 -8.60
C VAL A 52 20.65 14.86 -8.26
N LEU A 53 20.12 14.75 -7.05
CA LEU A 53 18.80 15.29 -6.71
C LEU A 53 18.81 16.15 -5.45
N MET A 54 18.49 17.43 -5.62
CA MET A 54 18.29 18.36 -4.50
C MET A 54 17.00 18.06 -3.73
N GLU A 55 17.01 18.30 -2.42
CA GLU A 55 15.88 18.05 -1.51
C GLU A 55 14.55 18.66 -1.97
N GLN A 56 14.57 19.85 -2.58
CA GLN A 56 13.37 20.51 -3.12
C GLN A 56 12.60 19.69 -4.17
N TYR A 57 13.23 18.65 -4.71
CA TYR A 57 12.66 17.73 -5.70
C TYR A 57 12.28 16.35 -5.13
N TYR A 58 12.46 16.11 -3.83
CA TYR A 58 12.07 14.86 -3.19
C TYR A 58 10.59 14.52 -3.34
N PRO A 59 9.63 15.48 -3.28
CA PRO A 59 8.23 15.17 -3.55
C PRO A 59 8.00 14.57 -4.95
N TRP A 60 8.67 15.12 -5.98
CA TRP A 60 8.61 14.59 -7.35
C TRP A 60 9.19 13.18 -7.44
N PHE A 61 10.36 12.97 -6.82
CA PHE A 61 11.01 11.66 -6.81
C PHE A 61 10.17 10.62 -6.09
N ALA A 62 9.58 10.98 -4.95
CA ALA A 62 8.71 10.10 -4.19
C ALA A 62 7.48 9.67 -5.01
N GLN A 63 6.84 10.61 -5.71
CA GLN A 63 5.74 10.27 -6.62
C GLN A 63 6.20 9.33 -7.75
N TYR A 64 7.33 9.63 -8.39
CA TYR A 64 7.89 8.76 -9.43
C TYR A 64 8.17 7.34 -8.91
N MET A 65 8.86 7.22 -7.77
CA MET A 65 9.20 5.92 -7.18
C MET A 65 7.95 5.12 -6.84
N VAL A 66 6.99 5.73 -6.14
CA VAL A 66 5.78 5.02 -5.72
C VAL A 66 4.94 4.63 -6.95
N MET A 67 4.67 5.58 -7.86
CA MET A 67 3.77 5.36 -8.97
C MET A 67 4.34 4.47 -10.08
N GLN A 68 5.61 4.66 -10.43
CA GLN A 68 6.21 4.03 -11.61
C GLN A 68 7.07 2.81 -11.28
N ARG A 69 7.37 2.57 -10.00
CA ARG A 69 8.14 1.39 -9.58
C ARG A 69 7.36 0.56 -8.59
N VAL A 70 7.10 1.09 -7.40
CA VAL A 70 6.50 0.36 -6.28
C VAL A 70 5.12 -0.22 -6.61
N CYS A 71 4.21 0.58 -7.17
CA CYS A 71 2.88 0.11 -7.54
C CYS A 71 2.91 -0.96 -8.63
N ILE A 72 3.96 -0.97 -9.45
CA ILE A 72 4.02 -1.75 -10.69
C ILE A 72 4.72 -3.09 -10.45
N ASP A 73 5.86 -3.08 -9.77
CA ASP A 73 6.74 -4.24 -9.65
C ASP A 73 7.03 -4.54 -8.17
N PRO A 74 6.41 -5.58 -7.59
CA PRO A 74 6.65 -5.95 -6.20
C PRO A 74 8.08 -6.46 -5.94
N ASN A 75 8.79 -6.95 -6.96
CA ASN A 75 10.17 -7.40 -6.81
C ASN A 75 11.13 -6.22 -6.58
N PHE A 76 10.71 -5.00 -6.94
CA PHE A 76 11.48 -3.78 -6.72
C PHE A 76 11.41 -3.27 -5.27
N HIS A 77 10.52 -3.80 -4.42
CA HIS A 77 10.30 -3.27 -3.08
C HIS A 77 11.54 -3.38 -2.18
N ASP A 78 12.17 -4.56 -2.13
CA ASP A 78 13.27 -4.80 -1.19
C ASP A 78 14.49 -3.95 -1.55
N ILE A 79 14.84 -3.90 -2.83
CA ILE A 79 15.94 -3.04 -3.29
C ILE A 79 15.63 -1.55 -3.10
N CYS A 80 14.38 -1.12 -3.31
CA CYS A 80 13.99 0.26 -3.03
C CYS A 80 14.12 0.62 -1.54
N LEU A 81 13.73 -0.29 -0.65
CA LEU A 81 13.86 -0.12 0.80
C LEU A 81 15.31 -0.07 1.24
N MET A 82 16.17 -0.95 0.71
CA MET A 82 17.61 -0.90 0.91
C MET A 82 18.20 0.43 0.44
N PHE A 83 17.76 0.94 -0.72
CA PHE A 83 18.21 2.22 -1.24
C PHE A 83 17.82 3.38 -0.32
N LEU A 84 16.56 3.45 0.11
CA LEU A 84 16.10 4.49 1.04
C LEU A 84 16.89 4.43 2.36
N HIS A 85 17.17 3.23 2.87
CA HIS A 85 18.03 3.04 4.04
C HIS A 85 19.45 3.58 3.81
N LYS A 86 20.04 3.35 2.63
CA LYS A 86 21.38 3.84 2.30
C LYS A 86 21.42 5.36 2.09
N VAL A 87 20.37 5.94 1.51
CA VAL A 87 20.22 7.39 1.43
C VAL A 87 20.12 7.97 2.84
N ASN A 88 19.35 7.34 3.75
CA ASN A 88 19.22 7.76 5.15
C ASN A 88 18.77 9.22 5.30
N SER A 89 17.70 9.61 4.58
CA SER A 89 17.14 10.96 4.63
C SER A 89 15.72 10.94 5.21
N PRO A 90 15.51 11.46 6.44
CA PRO A 90 14.17 11.54 7.04
C PRO A 90 13.17 12.36 6.22
N VAL A 91 13.66 13.38 5.50
CA VAL A 91 12.84 14.20 4.59
C VAL A 91 12.36 13.38 3.41
N LEU A 92 13.25 12.60 2.79
CA LEU A 92 12.89 11.70 1.69
C LEU A 92 11.89 10.63 2.17
N ASP A 93 12.11 10.02 3.33
CA ASP A 93 11.20 9.01 3.89
C ASP A 93 9.81 9.58 4.16
N MET A 94 9.74 10.84 4.63
CA MET A 94 8.47 11.54 4.78
C MET A 94 7.76 11.70 3.42
N GLU A 95 8.45 12.12 2.37
CA GLU A 95 7.85 12.29 1.04
C GLU A 95 7.42 10.95 0.42
N ILE A 96 8.22 9.89 0.58
CA ILE A 96 7.86 8.52 0.16
C ILE A 96 6.61 8.03 0.88
N ARG A 97 6.49 8.26 2.19
CA ARG A 97 5.28 7.97 2.96
C ARG A 97 4.07 8.72 2.42
N LYS A 98 4.18 10.04 2.23
CA LYS A 98 3.10 10.87 1.67
C LYS A 98 2.63 10.36 0.32
N ALA A 99 3.56 10.08 -0.60
CA ALA A 99 3.26 9.54 -1.92
C ALA A 99 2.60 8.16 -1.85
N THR A 100 3.06 7.30 -0.93
CA THR A 100 2.45 5.98 -0.68
C THR A 100 0.99 6.13 -0.23
N TYR A 101 0.73 6.94 0.80
CA TYR A 101 -0.63 7.19 1.29
C TYR A 101 -1.54 7.83 0.23
N ALA A 102 -1.03 8.77 -0.55
CA ALA A 102 -1.77 9.42 -1.62
C ALA A 102 -2.21 8.41 -2.68
N ASN A 103 -1.30 7.55 -3.13
CA ASN A 103 -1.59 6.52 -4.14
C ASN A 103 -2.57 5.45 -3.62
N CYS A 104 -2.45 5.01 -2.37
CA CYS A 104 -3.45 4.14 -1.74
C CYS A 104 -4.84 4.79 -1.78
N LYS A 105 -4.94 6.07 -1.39
CA LYS A 105 -6.22 6.81 -1.39
C LYS A 105 -6.81 6.96 -2.79
N ILE A 106 -5.99 7.14 -3.83
CA ILE A 106 -6.46 7.26 -5.21
C ILE A 106 -7.05 5.94 -5.69
N LEU A 107 -6.33 4.82 -5.49
CA LEU A 107 -6.79 3.48 -5.88
C LEU A 107 -8.08 3.09 -5.12
N LEU A 108 -8.15 3.36 -3.82
CA LEU A 108 -9.32 3.06 -2.98
C LEU A 108 -10.55 3.94 -3.28
N ARG A 109 -10.38 5.07 -3.98
CA ARG A 109 -11.48 5.93 -4.43
C ARG A 109 -11.99 5.56 -5.82
N SER A 110 -11.30 4.68 -6.54
CA SER A 110 -11.66 4.28 -7.89
C SER A 110 -12.73 3.20 -7.87
N ASP A 111 -13.92 3.47 -8.43
CA ASP A 111 -14.95 2.43 -8.59
C ASP A 111 -14.53 1.34 -9.58
N ILE A 112 -13.56 1.63 -10.47
CA ILE A 112 -13.00 0.66 -11.41
C ILE A 112 -12.35 -0.52 -10.68
N ILE A 113 -11.88 -0.34 -9.44
CA ILE A 113 -11.23 -1.40 -8.67
C ILE A 113 -12.17 -2.57 -8.36
N LYS A 114 -13.48 -2.35 -8.38
CA LYS A 114 -14.51 -3.38 -8.18
C LYS A 114 -14.46 -4.41 -9.32
N SER A 115 -14.29 -3.96 -10.55
CA SER A 115 -14.32 -4.83 -11.75
C SER A 115 -12.93 -5.13 -12.34
N CYS A 116 -11.94 -4.26 -12.13
CA CYS A 116 -10.61 -4.40 -12.74
C CYS A 116 -9.61 -5.12 -11.82
N SER A 117 -9.20 -6.33 -12.21
CA SER A 117 -8.11 -7.06 -11.53
C SER A 117 -6.78 -6.32 -11.57
N GLY A 118 -6.52 -5.54 -12.64
CA GLY A 118 -5.32 -4.71 -12.76
C GLY A 118 -5.21 -3.65 -11.67
N GLU A 119 -6.29 -2.90 -11.39
CA GLU A 119 -6.29 -1.92 -10.29
C GLU A 119 -6.13 -2.60 -8.92
N ARG A 120 -6.74 -3.78 -8.73
CA ARG A 120 -6.53 -4.57 -7.52
C ARG A 120 -5.08 -5.02 -7.35
N THR A 121 -4.41 -5.43 -8.42
CA THR A 121 -2.98 -5.79 -8.37
C THR A 121 -2.11 -4.61 -7.96
N LEU A 122 -2.36 -3.41 -8.47
CA LEU A 122 -1.63 -2.22 -8.03
C LEU A 122 -1.86 -1.92 -6.56
N LEU A 123 -3.11 -2.05 -6.09
CA LEU A 123 -3.45 -1.87 -4.68
C LEU A 123 -2.74 -2.93 -3.81
N LYS A 124 -2.70 -4.19 -4.23
CA LYS A 124 -1.95 -5.25 -3.55
C LYS A 124 -0.46 -4.94 -3.48
N ASN A 125 0.14 -4.48 -4.58
CA ASN A 125 1.56 -4.13 -4.64
C ASN A 125 1.88 -3.01 -3.66
N ILE A 126 1.11 -1.91 -3.67
CA ILE A 126 1.35 -0.82 -2.71
C ILE A 126 1.06 -1.23 -1.26
N GLY A 127 0.14 -2.16 -1.02
CA GLY A 127 -0.07 -2.76 0.30
C GLY A 127 1.13 -3.57 0.80
N SER A 128 1.73 -4.39 -0.07
CA SER A 128 2.94 -5.15 0.27
C SER A 128 4.12 -4.23 0.58
N TRP A 129 4.30 -3.19 -0.25
CA TRP A 129 5.26 -2.13 0.01
C TRP A 129 5.03 -1.46 1.36
N PHE A 130 3.78 -1.09 1.66
CA PHE A 130 3.43 -0.43 2.90
C PHE A 130 3.80 -1.29 4.11
N GLY A 131 3.42 -2.58 4.11
CA GLY A 131 3.75 -3.52 5.17
C GLY A 131 5.26 -3.63 5.39
N LYS A 132 6.03 -3.84 4.31
CA LYS A 132 7.50 -3.94 4.38
C LYS A 132 8.15 -2.65 4.90
N SER A 133 7.69 -1.50 4.42
CA SER A 133 8.22 -0.18 4.79
C SER A 133 7.92 0.17 6.24
N ALA A 134 6.75 -0.22 6.76
CA ALA A 134 6.34 0.08 8.13
C ALA A 134 7.30 -0.51 9.18
N ILE A 135 7.81 -1.72 8.94
CA ILE A 135 8.85 -2.34 9.78
C ILE A 135 10.11 -1.47 9.78
N GLN A 136 10.57 -1.07 8.60
CA GLN A 136 11.80 -0.29 8.46
C GLN A 136 11.68 1.11 9.08
N TRP A 137 10.48 1.68 9.10
CA TRP A 137 10.21 2.97 9.75
C TRP A 137 10.00 2.87 11.26
N ASN A 138 10.27 1.71 11.89
CA ASN A 138 10.11 1.45 13.32
C ASN A 138 8.73 1.87 13.86
N GLN A 139 7.67 1.69 13.06
CA GLN A 139 6.32 1.98 13.53
C GLN A 139 5.79 0.80 14.33
N ASP A 140 5.26 1.10 15.52
CA ASP A 140 4.48 0.13 16.29
C ASP A 140 3.32 -0.38 15.41
N PRO A 141 3.18 -1.73 15.27
CA PRO A 141 2.07 -2.36 14.60
C PRO A 141 0.69 -1.75 14.85
N SER A 142 0.41 -1.34 16.08
CA SER A 142 -0.85 -0.70 16.45
C SER A 142 -1.19 0.54 15.62
N THR A 143 -0.18 1.36 15.29
CA THR A 143 -0.38 2.66 14.64
C THR A 143 -0.96 2.54 13.23
N TYR A 144 -0.56 1.52 12.47
CA TYR A 144 -1.14 1.31 11.14
C TYR A 144 -2.42 0.49 11.19
N VAL A 145 -2.56 -0.45 12.13
CA VAL A 145 -3.76 -1.29 12.25
C VAL A 145 -5.01 -0.46 12.54
N ASP A 146 -4.92 0.51 13.45
CA ASP A 146 -6.06 1.39 13.79
C ASP A 146 -6.60 2.11 12.55
N GLY A 147 -5.71 2.49 11.62
CA GLY A 147 -6.08 3.12 10.36
C GLY A 147 -6.81 2.18 9.37
N LEU A 148 -6.69 0.87 9.53
CA LEU A 148 -7.32 -0.13 8.65
C LEU A 148 -8.75 -0.45 9.06
N ILE A 149 -9.12 -0.36 10.33
CA ILE A 149 -10.48 -0.66 10.80
C ILE A 149 -11.53 0.25 10.13
N PRO A 150 -11.41 1.59 10.14
CA PRO A 150 -12.35 2.47 9.42
C PRO A 150 -12.36 2.23 7.91
N LEU A 151 -11.23 1.80 7.34
CA LEU A 151 -11.13 1.44 5.92
C LEU A 151 -11.96 0.19 5.61
N ILE A 152 -11.89 -0.86 6.44
CA ILE A 152 -12.69 -2.09 6.28
C ILE A 152 -14.18 -1.77 6.35
N VAL A 153 -14.61 -1.02 7.37
CA VAL A 153 -16.03 -0.64 7.54
C VAL A 153 -16.54 0.11 6.31
N LYS A 154 -15.78 1.08 5.82
CA LYS A 154 -16.15 1.85 4.62
C LYS A 154 -16.13 0.99 3.35
N ALA A 155 -15.21 0.04 3.25
CA ALA A 155 -15.12 -0.87 2.12
C ALA A 155 -16.32 -1.82 2.07
N TYR A 156 -16.77 -2.28 3.24
CA TYR A 156 -17.99 -3.08 3.39
C TYR A 156 -19.21 -2.29 2.91
N GLN A 157 -19.37 -1.04 3.35
CA GLN A 157 -20.46 -0.17 2.91
C GLN A 157 -20.50 0.03 1.39
N LYS A 158 -19.34 0.11 0.73
CA LYS A 158 -19.21 0.51 -0.68
C LYS A 158 -19.04 -0.66 -1.65
N GLY A 159 -19.11 -1.90 -1.20
CA GLY A 159 -18.84 -3.07 -2.06
C GLY A 159 -17.38 -3.13 -2.57
N LEU A 160 -16.42 -2.67 -1.77
CA LEU A 160 -14.97 -2.67 -2.09
C LEU A 160 -14.20 -3.78 -1.37
N MET A 161 -14.89 -4.64 -0.62
CA MET A 161 -14.27 -5.60 0.29
C MET A 161 -13.27 -6.53 -0.37
N LEU A 162 -13.53 -7.03 -1.58
CA LEU A 162 -12.59 -7.90 -2.27
C LEU A 162 -11.22 -7.24 -2.47
N ALA A 163 -11.20 -5.96 -2.88
CA ALA A 163 -9.97 -5.21 -3.06
C ALA A 163 -9.29 -4.89 -1.72
N VAL A 164 -10.09 -4.52 -0.70
CA VAL A 164 -9.58 -4.11 0.61
C VAL A 164 -9.05 -5.28 1.44
N VAL A 165 -9.66 -6.46 1.40
CA VAL A 165 -9.10 -7.66 2.05
C VAL A 165 -7.74 -7.99 1.44
N GLN A 166 -7.66 -8.04 0.10
CA GLN A 166 -6.39 -8.32 -0.59
C GLN A 166 -5.28 -7.31 -0.25
N PHE A 167 -5.64 -6.03 -0.11
CA PHE A 167 -4.74 -4.96 0.31
C PHE A 167 -4.25 -5.16 1.76
N ILE A 168 -5.17 -5.42 2.68
CA ILE A 168 -4.87 -5.60 4.11
C ILE A 168 -4.05 -6.85 4.34
N SER A 169 -4.34 -7.96 3.66
CA SER A 169 -3.52 -9.17 3.70
C SER A 169 -2.06 -8.85 3.37
N LYS A 170 -1.83 -8.06 2.32
CA LYS A 170 -0.47 -7.63 1.93
C LYS A 170 0.21 -6.69 2.93
N ILE A 171 -0.55 -5.82 3.60
CA ILE A 171 0.00 -4.97 4.67
C ILE A 171 0.42 -5.81 5.87
N LEU A 172 -0.39 -6.81 6.23
CA LEU A 172 -0.20 -7.61 7.44
C LEU A 172 0.77 -8.80 7.25
N GLU A 173 1.17 -9.12 6.00
CA GLU A 173 2.15 -10.18 5.69
C GLU A 173 3.39 -10.14 6.59
N PRO A 174 4.06 -8.98 6.78
CA PRO A 174 5.26 -8.92 7.62
C PRO A 174 4.99 -9.09 9.12
N CYS A 175 3.73 -9.07 9.55
CA CYS A 175 3.32 -9.29 10.95
C CYS A 175 3.17 -10.79 11.27
N GLN A 176 3.14 -11.66 10.27
CA GLN A 176 2.88 -13.09 10.46
C GLN A 176 4.07 -13.79 11.14
N PRO A 177 3.81 -14.80 12.00
CA PRO A 177 2.50 -15.25 12.50
C PRO A 177 2.06 -14.52 13.79
N ILE A 178 2.70 -13.39 14.15
CA ILE A 178 2.46 -12.71 15.43
C ILE A 178 1.11 -11.97 15.39
N ILE A 179 0.16 -12.45 16.18
CA ILE A 179 -1.13 -11.79 16.36
C ILE A 179 -0.99 -10.73 17.47
N SER A 180 -0.80 -9.48 17.06
CA SER A 180 -0.93 -8.34 17.97
C SER A 180 -2.40 -8.08 18.33
N VAL A 181 -2.64 -7.27 19.37
CA VAL A 181 -4.00 -6.84 19.74
C VAL A 181 -4.69 -6.19 18.54
N GLY A 182 -4.01 -5.27 17.84
CA GLY A 182 -4.55 -4.64 16.64
C GLY A 182 -4.85 -5.65 15.52
N THR A 183 -3.92 -6.56 15.22
CA THR A 183 -4.15 -7.61 14.21
C THR A 183 -5.40 -8.41 14.55
N MET A 184 -5.61 -8.75 15.82
CA MET A 184 -6.81 -9.47 16.27
C MET A 184 -8.08 -8.64 16.12
N GLU A 185 -8.04 -7.32 16.28
CA GLU A 185 -9.19 -6.45 16.02
C GLU A 185 -9.60 -6.45 14.54
N ILE A 186 -8.63 -6.40 13.63
CA ILE A 186 -8.87 -6.55 12.18
C ILE A 186 -9.49 -7.92 11.89
N LEU A 187 -8.88 -9.00 12.39
CA LEU A 187 -9.39 -10.36 12.17
C LEU A 187 -10.79 -10.53 12.75
N SER A 188 -11.07 -9.99 13.93
CA SER A 188 -12.42 -10.02 14.54
C SER A 188 -13.47 -9.31 13.69
N LEU A 189 -13.09 -8.20 13.04
CA LEU A 189 -13.97 -7.49 12.10
C LEU A 189 -14.19 -8.28 10.81
N LEU A 190 -13.14 -8.90 10.26
CA LEU A 190 -13.25 -9.74 9.08
C LEU A 190 -14.06 -11.01 9.34
N ALA A 191 -13.99 -11.58 10.54
CA ALA A 191 -14.84 -12.68 10.97
C ALA A 191 -16.32 -12.27 11.00
N GLU A 192 -16.63 -11.02 11.43
CA GLU A 192 -18.00 -10.51 11.35
C GLU A 192 -18.51 -10.45 9.91
N ILE A 193 -17.67 -10.00 8.97
CA ILE A 193 -18.00 -9.97 7.52
C ILE A 193 -18.16 -11.39 6.98
N TYR A 194 -17.30 -12.32 7.40
CA TYR A 194 -17.34 -13.73 7.01
C TYR A 194 -18.68 -14.40 7.32
N THR A 195 -19.35 -13.98 8.41
CA THR A 195 -20.66 -14.55 8.80
C THR A 195 -21.87 -13.95 8.08
N LYS A 196 -21.69 -12.99 7.18
CA LYS A 196 -22.82 -12.35 6.49
C LYS A 196 -23.40 -13.26 5.40
N PRO A 197 -24.73 -13.28 5.24
CA PRO A 197 -25.35 -14.01 4.14
C PRO A 197 -24.90 -13.44 2.79
N ASP A 198 -24.89 -14.28 1.75
CA ASP A 198 -24.55 -13.91 0.37
C ASP A 198 -23.15 -13.34 0.17
N LEU A 199 -22.20 -13.71 1.03
CA LEU A 199 -20.79 -13.36 0.85
C LEU A 199 -20.25 -13.98 -0.44
N GLN A 200 -19.64 -13.15 -1.29
CA GLN A 200 -19.06 -13.62 -2.54
C GLN A 200 -17.94 -14.64 -2.27
N LEU A 201 -17.97 -15.81 -2.92
CA LEU A 201 -16.96 -16.89 -2.76
C LEU A 201 -15.51 -16.42 -2.86
N SER A 202 -15.23 -15.47 -3.76
CA SER A 202 -13.88 -14.91 -3.89
C SER A 202 -13.46 -14.11 -2.66
N LEU A 203 -14.38 -13.39 -2.03
CA LEU A 203 -14.12 -12.64 -0.80
C LEU A 203 -13.95 -13.60 0.38
N GLU A 204 -14.83 -14.60 0.50
CA GLU A 204 -14.74 -15.67 1.49
C GLU A 204 -13.35 -16.33 1.46
N TYR A 205 -12.91 -16.79 0.28
CA TYR A 205 -11.60 -17.41 0.09
C TYR A 205 -10.43 -16.50 0.53
N ASN A 206 -10.47 -15.21 0.18
CA ASN A 206 -9.39 -14.29 0.56
C ASN A 206 -9.35 -14.04 2.08
N ILE A 207 -10.52 -14.03 2.75
CA ILE A 207 -10.58 -13.96 4.21
C ILE A 207 -9.99 -15.24 4.82
N GLU A 208 -10.37 -16.43 4.34
CA GLU A 208 -9.85 -17.69 4.87
C GLU A 208 -8.33 -17.84 4.72
N VAL A 209 -7.78 -17.39 3.58
CA VAL A 209 -6.32 -17.37 3.38
C VAL A 209 -5.65 -16.48 4.41
N LEU A 210 -6.14 -15.25 4.61
CA LEU A 210 -5.57 -14.33 5.61
C LEU A 210 -5.59 -14.93 7.03
N PHE A 211 -6.70 -15.58 7.40
CA PHE A 211 -6.81 -16.23 8.72
C PHE A 211 -5.84 -17.39 8.87
N ARG A 212 -5.69 -18.19 7.82
CA ARG A 212 -4.73 -19.31 7.78
C ARG A 212 -3.29 -18.83 7.93
N ASP A 213 -2.95 -17.70 7.32
CA ASP A 213 -1.61 -17.13 7.44
C ASP A 213 -1.27 -16.71 8.88
N PHE A 214 -2.29 -16.38 9.68
CA PHE A 214 -2.18 -16.13 11.12
C PHE A 214 -2.46 -17.36 12.00
N GLY A 215 -2.69 -18.53 11.41
CA GLY A 215 -2.94 -19.78 12.15
C GLY A 215 -4.28 -19.81 12.90
N VAL A 216 -5.28 -19.05 12.46
CA VAL A 216 -6.61 -18.99 13.06
C VAL A 216 -7.70 -19.42 12.07
N ASP A 217 -8.91 -19.67 12.58
CA ASP A 217 -10.09 -20.00 11.77
C ASP A 217 -11.14 -18.88 11.88
N ALA A 218 -11.60 -18.37 10.73
CA ALA A 218 -12.63 -17.35 10.65
C ALA A 218 -13.94 -17.75 11.34
N LYS A 219 -14.31 -19.03 11.28
CA LYS A 219 -15.55 -19.58 11.89
C LYS A 219 -15.50 -19.60 13.41
N HIS A 220 -14.31 -19.73 13.98
CA HIS A 220 -14.10 -19.86 15.42
C HIS A 220 -13.59 -18.57 16.08
N THR A 221 -13.32 -17.53 15.29
CA THR A 221 -12.86 -16.24 15.79
C THR A 221 -14.01 -15.41 16.35
N LYS A 222 -13.82 -14.84 17.54
CA LYS A 222 -14.83 -13.97 18.17
C LYS A 222 -14.97 -12.66 17.39
N THR A 223 -16.19 -12.26 17.08
CA THR A 223 -16.48 -11.00 16.37
C THR A 223 -16.49 -9.81 17.34
N ASN A 224 -16.20 -8.61 16.81
CA ASN A 224 -16.22 -7.36 17.58
C ASN A 224 -17.50 -6.53 17.38
N TYR A 225 -18.40 -6.96 16.48
CA TYR A 225 -19.72 -6.38 16.27
C TYR A 225 -19.73 -4.91 15.81
N LEU A 226 -18.65 -4.47 15.16
CA LEU A 226 -18.52 -3.11 14.65
C LEU A 226 -19.44 -2.83 13.44
N LEU A 227 -20.02 -3.87 12.82
CA LEU A 227 -20.94 -3.72 11.68
C LEU A 227 -22.42 -3.84 12.05
N LYS A 228 -22.79 -3.92 13.34
CA LYS A 228 -24.18 -4.11 13.78
C LYS A 228 -25.19 -3.10 13.19
N ASP A 229 -24.77 -1.85 13.01
CA ASP A 229 -25.64 -0.77 12.49
C ASP A 229 -25.23 -0.26 11.09
N VAL A 230 -24.34 -1.00 10.40
CA VAL A 230 -23.77 -0.58 9.13
C VAL A 230 -24.57 -1.18 7.96
N LYS A 231 -25.26 -0.33 7.19
CA LYS A 231 -25.95 -0.74 5.95
C LYS A 231 -24.92 -1.12 4.88
N HIS A 232 -25.09 -2.30 4.29
CA HIS A 232 -24.28 -2.81 3.17
C HIS A 232 -24.90 -2.40 1.84
N GLU A 233 -24.17 -1.72 0.95
CA GLU A 233 -24.58 -1.63 -0.45
C GLU A 233 -24.33 -3.00 -1.10
N VAL A 234 -25.41 -3.75 -1.30
CA VAL A 234 -25.38 -4.95 -2.15
C VAL A 234 -25.12 -4.46 -3.59
N ALA A 235 -24.06 -5.00 -4.21
CA ALA A 235 -23.74 -4.75 -5.62
C ALA A 235 -24.79 -5.35 -6.55
#